data_AF-A0A3S5YMW9-F1
#
_entry.id   AF-A0A3S5YMW9-F1
#
_cell.length_a   1.000
_cell.length_b   1.000
_cell.length_c   1.000
_cell.angle_alpha   90.00
_cell.angle_beta   90.00
_cell.angle_gamma   90.00
#
_symmetry.space_group_name_H-M   'P 1'
#
loop_
_entity.id
_entity.type
_entity.pdbx_description
1 polymer ?
#
loop_
_entity_poly.entity_id
_entity_poly.type
_entity_poly.pdbx_seq_one_letter_code
_entity_poly.pdbx_strand_id
1 'polypeptide(L)'
;MIVGNIEHLEAWILTALCQAIEHIKAHVAATTAPDKYDIDSDRLFYMISENMTEPGESRSAEYHARYLDIFCAGWRLAYTVLFCRLDKRHKRRHPAS
;
A
#
# COMPACT_ATOMS: atom_id res chain seq x y z
N MET A 1 0.06 13.02 2.03
CA MET A 1 -0.39 12.08 3.06
C MET A 1 -1.90 12.17 3.15
N ILE A 2 -2.59 11.02 3.15
CA ILE A 2 -4.04 10.88 3.35
C ILE A 2 -4.22 9.94 4.54
N VAL A 3 -5.17 10.24 5.43
CA VAL A 3 -5.48 9.40 6.60
C VAL A 3 -6.99 9.16 6.64
N GLY A 4 -7.41 7.94 6.94
CA GLY A 4 -8.81 7.55 6.98
C GLY A 4 -9.02 6.19 7.63
N ASN A 5 -10.27 5.70 7.61
CA ASN A 5 -10.65 4.40 8.15
C ASN A 5 -10.80 3.39 7.01
N ILE A 6 -10.09 2.26 7.08
CA ILE A 6 -10.12 1.20 6.06
C ILE A 6 -11.50 0.53 5.92
N GLU A 7 -12.34 0.60 6.96
CA GLU A 7 -13.71 0.09 6.94
C GLU A 7 -14.70 1.09 6.35
N HIS A 8 -14.28 2.34 6.15
CA HIS A 8 -15.11 3.40 5.59
C HIS A 8 -14.34 4.22 4.56
N LEU A 9 -14.14 3.63 3.39
CA LEU A 9 -13.45 4.29 2.29
C LEU A 9 -14.32 5.39 1.68
N GLU A 10 -13.77 6.59 1.64
CA GLU A 10 -14.41 7.75 1.02
C GLU A 10 -14.49 7.63 -0.50
N ALA A 11 -15.56 8.16 -1.10
CA ALA A 11 -15.83 8.04 -2.54
C ALA A 11 -14.80 8.76 -3.44
N TRP A 12 -13.99 9.65 -2.89
CA TRP A 12 -12.96 10.39 -3.63
C TRP A 12 -11.63 9.62 -3.75
N ILE A 13 -11.48 8.48 -3.07
CA ILE A 13 -10.29 7.63 -3.19
C ILE A 13 -10.29 6.94 -4.57
N LEU A 14 -9.12 6.89 -5.21
CA LEU A 14 -8.94 6.23 -6.50
C LEU A 14 -9.41 4.77 -6.45
N THR A 15 -10.26 4.37 -7.40
CA THR A 15 -10.86 3.03 -7.46
C THR A 15 -9.84 1.90 -7.37
N ALA A 16 -8.66 2.07 -7.99
CA ALA A 16 -7.59 1.08 -7.93
C ALA A 16 -7.05 0.86 -6.50
N LEU A 17 -7.04 1.90 -5.66
CA LEU A 17 -6.64 1.80 -4.26
C LEU A 17 -7.74 1.10 -3.45
N CYS A 18 -9.01 1.42 -3.70
CA CYS A 18 -10.13 0.72 -3.05
C CYS A 18 -10.11 -0.78 -3.37
N GLN A 19 -9.87 -1.16 -4.63
CA GLN A 19 -9.75 -2.56 -5.03
C GLN A 19 -8.58 -3.27 -4.35
N ALA A 20 -7.43 -2.61 -4.23
CA ALA A 20 -6.27 -3.15 -3.54
C ALA A 20 -6.52 -3.34 -2.04
N ILE A 21 -7.21 -2.38 -1.41
CA ILE A 21 -7.63 -2.47 -0.01
C ILE A 21 -8.60 -3.65 0.17
N GLU A 22 -9.62 -3.77 -0.66
CA GLU A 22 -10.56 -4.90 -0.58
C GLU A 22 -9.87 -6.25 -0.86
N HIS A 23 -8.87 -6.29 -1.75
CA HIS A 23 -8.05 -7.48 -1.96
C HIS A 23 -7.29 -7.87 -0.69
N ILE A 24 -6.58 -6.92 -0.06
CA ILE A 24 -5.92 -7.15 1.23
C ILE A 24 -6.95 -7.63 2.25
N LYS A 25 -8.16 -7.05 2.23
CA LYS A 25 -9.21 -7.43 3.18
C LYS A 25 -9.66 -8.88 3.06
N ALA A 26 -9.71 -9.40 1.84
CA ALA A 26 -10.09 -10.78 1.59
C ALA A 26 -8.97 -11.80 1.90
N HIS A 27 -7.70 -11.40 1.87
CA HIS A 27 -6.56 -12.34 1.90
C HIS A 27 -5.72 -12.27 3.19
N VAL A 28 -5.74 -11.15 3.91
CA VAL A 28 -4.99 -10.99 5.15
C VAL A 28 -5.84 -11.40 6.35
N ALA A 29 -5.33 -12.37 7.10
CA ALA A 29 -5.89 -12.84 8.36
C ALA A 29 -4.83 -12.73 9.46
N ALA A 30 -5.26 -12.88 10.72
CA ALA A 30 -4.35 -12.85 11.88
C ALA A 30 -3.28 -13.97 11.86
N THR A 31 -3.48 -15.00 11.03
CA THR A 31 -2.57 -16.13 10.85
C THR A 31 -1.72 -16.03 9.59
N THR A 32 -1.88 -14.96 8.79
CA THR A 32 -1.08 -14.77 7.58
C THR A 32 0.35 -14.41 8.01
N ALA A 33 1.33 -15.16 7.51
CA ALA A 33 2.73 -14.96 7.89
C ALA A 33 3.28 -13.61 7.41
N PRO A 34 4.26 -13.03 8.12
CA PRO A 34 5.01 -11.89 7.61
C PRO A 34 5.79 -12.25 6.35
N ASP A 35 5.40 -11.67 5.22
CA ASP A 35 6.08 -11.82 3.93
C ASP A 35 5.66 -10.70 2.96
N LYS A 36 6.26 -10.70 1.78
CA LYS A 36 5.82 -9.94 0.61
C LYS A 36 4.83 -10.78 -0.22
N TYR A 37 3.68 -10.18 -0.52
CA TYR A 37 2.63 -10.77 -1.33
C TYR A 37 2.35 -9.90 -2.56
N ASP A 38 2.53 -10.47 -3.74
CA ASP A 38 2.28 -9.78 -5.01
C ASP A 38 0.78 -9.83 -5.38
N ILE A 39 0.22 -8.68 -5.80
CA ILE A 39 -1.12 -8.57 -6.39
C ILE A 39 -1.01 -8.41 -7.91
N ASP A 40 -0.13 -7.52 -8.37
CA ASP A 40 0.21 -7.27 -9.78
C ASP A 40 1.73 -7.13 -9.91
N SER A 41 2.46 -8.21 -9.59
CA SER A 41 3.93 -8.27 -9.64
C SER A 41 4.59 -7.06 -8.95
N ASP A 42 5.62 -6.44 -9.57
CA ASP A 42 6.28 -5.24 -9.09
C ASP A 42 5.42 -3.95 -9.13
N ARG A 43 4.21 -4.01 -9.69
CA ARG A 43 3.35 -2.82 -9.80
C ARG A 43 2.48 -2.62 -8.56
N LEU A 44 2.04 -3.71 -7.94
CA LEU A 44 1.19 -3.67 -6.76
C LEU A 44 1.48 -4.90 -5.90
N PHE A 45 1.98 -4.66 -4.69
CA PHE A 45 2.25 -5.72 -3.72
C PHE A 45 2.05 -5.17 -2.30
N TYR A 46 1.77 -6.05 -1.35
CA TYR A 46 1.74 -5.68 0.06
C TYR A 46 2.75 -6.49 0.85
N MET A 47 3.21 -5.91 1.96
CA MET A 47 4.11 -6.55 2.90
C MET A 47 3.43 -6.61 4.25
N ILE A 48 3.47 -7.79 4.88
CA ILE A 48 3.04 -8.00 6.25
C ILE A 48 4.30 -8.01 7.13
N SER A 49 4.31 -7.20 8.18
CA SER A 49 5.40 -7.12 9.14
C SER A 49 4.89 -7.13 10.57
N GLU A 50 5.62 -7.82 11.43
CA GLU A 50 5.45 -7.84 12.88
C GLU A 50 6.55 -6.95 13.49
N ASN A 51 6.46 -5.65 13.29
CA ASN A 51 7.40 -4.69 13.85
C ASN A 51 6.80 -4.00 15.07
N MET A 52 7.59 -3.86 16.15
CA MET A 52 7.14 -3.13 17.33
C MET A 52 7.32 -1.62 17.11
N THR A 53 6.51 -0.81 17.81
CA THR A 53 6.68 0.64 17.83
C THR A 53 7.98 0.98 18.57
N GLU A 54 8.78 1.84 17.96
CA GLU A 54 10.06 2.30 18.49
C GLU A 54 10.07 3.83 18.58
N PRO A 55 10.88 4.43 19.48
CA PRO A 55 11.05 5.88 19.53
C PRO A 55 11.52 6.44 18.18
N GLY A 56 10.98 7.61 17.79
CA GLY A 56 11.29 8.24 16.51
C GLY A 56 12.79 8.53 16.32
N GLU A 57 13.51 8.83 17.39
CA GLU A 57 14.96 9.06 17.37
C GLU A 57 15.77 7.81 17.00
N SER A 58 15.19 6.62 17.19
CA SER A 58 15.80 5.34 16.84
C SER A 58 15.51 4.89 15.41
N ARG A 59 14.72 5.65 14.65
CA ARG A 59 14.38 5.34 13.25
C ARG A 59 14.79 6.45 12.29
N SER A 60 15.28 6.03 11.12
CA SER A 60 15.51 6.94 10.00
C SER A 60 14.19 7.18 9.26
N ALA A 61 13.96 8.42 8.83
CA ALA A 61 12.84 8.74 7.96
C ALA A 61 13.06 8.14 6.56
N GLU A 62 12.07 7.45 6.03
CA GLU A 62 12.08 6.85 4.70
C GLU A 62 11.04 7.53 3.80
N TYR A 63 11.34 7.60 2.50
CA TYR A 63 10.40 8.04 1.48
C TYR A 63 10.63 7.28 0.17
N HIS A 64 9.55 7.00 -0.57
CA HIS A 64 9.63 6.32 -1.86
C HIS A 64 9.35 7.27 -3.02
N ALA A 65 10.27 7.31 -3.99
CA ALA A 65 10.07 8.07 -5.24
C ALA A 65 9.23 7.33 -6.28
N ARG A 66 9.14 6.00 -6.16
CA ARG A 66 8.53 5.10 -7.17
C ARG A 66 7.22 4.48 -6.71
N TYR A 67 6.98 4.43 -5.41
CA TYR A 67 5.80 3.79 -4.84
C TYR A 67 5.06 4.78 -3.95
N LEU A 68 3.75 4.64 -3.94
CA LEU A 68 2.90 5.22 -2.93
C LEU A 68 2.66 4.16 -1.86
N ASP A 69 2.89 4.54 -0.61
CA ASP A 69 2.66 3.66 0.53
C ASP A 69 1.25 3.89 1.09
N ILE A 70 0.54 2.79 1.33
CA ILE A 70 -0.68 2.78 2.10
C ILE A 70 -0.42 1.94 3.33
N PHE A 71 -0.34 2.64 4.47
CA PHE A 71 -0.08 2.05 5.76
C PHE A 71 -1.40 1.74 6.48
N CYS A 72 -1.60 0.48 6.85
CA CYS A 72 -2.78 0.05 7.60
C CYS A 72 -2.33 -0.45 8.99
N ALA A 73 -2.65 0.33 10.02
CA ALA A 73 -2.41 -0.03 11.41
C ALA A 73 -3.68 -0.55 12.08
N GLY A 74 -3.55 -1.55 12.96
CA GLY A 74 -4.64 -2.02 13.82
C GLY A 74 -5.56 -3.07 13.21
N TRP A 75 -5.25 -3.57 12.01
CA TRP A 75 -6.01 -4.65 11.40
C TRP A 75 -5.38 -6.01 11.79
N ARG A 76 -6.04 -6.71 12.73
CA ARG A 76 -5.82 -8.13 13.07
C ARG A 76 -4.38 -8.59 13.41
N LEU A 77 -3.57 -7.68 13.98
CA LEU A 77 -2.26 -7.89 14.64
C LEU A 77 -0.99 -7.75 13.79
N ALA A 78 -1.08 -7.43 12.49
CA ALA A 78 0.12 -7.20 11.68
C ALA A 78 0.08 -5.85 10.95
N TYR A 79 1.24 -5.21 10.84
CA TYR A 79 1.39 -3.99 10.04
C TYR A 79 1.41 -4.39 8.57
N THR A 80 0.42 -3.92 7.82
CA THR A 80 0.37 -4.14 6.37
C THR A 80 0.70 -2.84 5.65
N VAL A 81 1.68 -2.90 4.75
CA VAL A 81 2.03 -1.78 3.87
C VAL A 81 1.79 -2.21 2.44
N LEU A 82 0.88 -1.54 1.77
CA LEU A 82 0.62 -1.71 0.34
C LEU A 82 1.46 -0.71 -0.44
N PHE A 83 2.24 -1.23 -1.37
CA PHE A 83 3.08 -0.46 -2.28
C PHE A 83 2.44 -0.44 -3.66
N CYS A 84 2.01 0.74 -4.10
CA CYS A 84 1.47 0.95 -5.43
C CYS A 84 2.46 1.76 -6.28
N ARG A 85 2.97 1.16 -7.36
CA ARG A 85 3.96 1.79 -8.22
C ARG A 85 3.36 2.98 -8.98
N LEU A 86 3.97 4.15 -8.81
CA LEU A 86 3.69 5.37 -9.56
C LEU A 86 4.25 5.24 -10.97
N ASP A 87 3.47 4.64 -11.87
CA ASP A 87 3.85 4.58 -13.28
C ASP A 87 3.76 5.99 -13.89
N LYS A 88 4.89 6.54 -14.36
CA LYS A 88 4.90 7.81 -15.11
C LYS A 88 4.35 7.58 -16.51
N ARG A 89 3.06 7.28 -16.65
CA ARG A 89 2.40 7.31 -17.97
C ARG A 89 2.10 8.75 -18.38
N HIS A 90 3.16 9.46 -18.73
CA HIS A 90 3.10 10.62 -19.61
C HIS A 90 4.08 10.45 -20.77
N LYS A 91 3.95 9.33 -21.49
CA LYS A 91 4.29 9.36 -22.92
C LYS A 91 3.17 10.11 -23.62
N ARG A 92 3.37 11.40 -23.88
CA ARG A 92 2.66 12.11 -24.94
C ARG A 92 2.78 11.26 -26.20
N ARG A 93 1.70 10.59 -26.60
CA ARG A 93 1.59 10.05 -27.95
C ARG A 93 1.47 11.26 -28.87
N HIS A 94 2.58 11.69 -29.47
CA HIS A 94 2.49 12.52 -30.66
C HIS A 94 1.93 11.63 -31.78
N PRO A 95 0.86 12.03 -32.47
CA PRO A 95 0.47 11.35 -33.71
C PRO A 95 1.59 11.59 -34.73
N ALA A 96 2.09 10.50 -35.31
CA ALA A 96 2.94 10.58 -36.50
C ALA A 96 2.06 11.11 -37.65
N SER A 97 2.50 12.23 -38.23
CA SER A 97 2.05 12.79 -39.48
C SER A 97 2.34 11.87 -40.66
#